data_AF-A0A496YMX8-F1
#
_entry.id   AF-A0A496YMX8-F1
#
_cell.length_a   1.000
_cell.length_b   1.000
_cell.length_c   1.000
_cell.angle_alpha   90.00
_cell.angle_beta   90.00
_cell.angle_gamma   90.00
#
_symmetry.space_group_name_H-M   'P 1'
#
loop_
_entity.id
_entity.type
_entity.pdbx_description
1 polymer ?
#
loop_
_entity_poly.entity_id
_entity_poly.type
_entity_poly.pdbx_seq_one_letter_code
_entity_poly.pdbx_strand_id
1 'polypeptide(L)'
;MITAKKQDLKGTIFLVAGSLIIAHLAFWSLPDVFQTWNAQVIDRLFMLRSASRHLRPKYDDTVVHVDLTDTSLKRLKRIYLNRGLHARLISNLSSMKV
;
A
#
# COMPACT_ATOMS: atom_id res chain seq x y z
N MET A 1 -15.66 27.90 -33.13
CA MET A 1 -15.81 26.50 -32.65
C MET A 1 -14.79 26.15 -31.54
N ILE A 2 -14.58 27.02 -30.53
CA ILE A 2 -13.59 26.85 -29.45
C ILE A 2 -14.25 26.91 -28.04
N THR A 3 -15.47 27.43 -27.95
CA THR A 3 -16.21 27.65 -26.69
C THR A 3 -16.85 26.39 -26.11
N ALA A 4 -17.19 25.39 -26.93
CA ALA A 4 -17.81 24.14 -26.46
C ALA A 4 -16.87 23.27 -25.59
N LYS A 5 -15.59 23.17 -25.97
CA LYS A 5 -14.58 22.33 -25.30
C LYS A 5 -14.27 22.78 -23.86
N LYS A 6 -14.48 24.07 -23.55
CA LYS A 6 -14.22 24.67 -22.24
C LYS A 6 -15.37 24.44 -21.25
N GLN A 7 -16.59 24.23 -21.74
CA GLN A 7 -17.76 23.91 -20.91
C GLN A 7 -17.77 22.43 -20.52
N ASP A 8 -17.40 21.53 -21.44
CA ASP A 8 -17.26 20.10 -21.14
C ASP A 8 -16.18 19.82 -20.09
N LEU A 9 -15.06 20.55 -20.13
CA LEU A 9 -14.02 20.43 -19.12
C LEU A 9 -14.52 20.85 -17.73
N LYS A 10 -15.29 21.95 -17.64
CA LYS A 10 -15.88 22.40 -16.38
C LYS A 10 -16.90 21.39 -15.83
N GLY A 11 -17.75 20.83 -16.68
CA GLY A 11 -18.68 19.77 -16.30
C GLY A 11 -17.95 18.52 -15.81
N THR A 12 -16.90 18.10 -16.51
CA THR A 12 -16.07 16.95 -16.12
C THR A 12 -15.38 17.20 -14.77
N ILE A 13 -14.77 18.38 -14.58
CA ILE A 13 -14.14 18.75 -13.31
C ILE A 13 -15.17 18.76 -12.18
N PHE A 14 -16.37 19.30 -12.42
CA PHE A 14 -17.42 19.33 -11.42
C PHE A 14 -17.89 17.93 -11.03
N LEU A 15 -18.04 17.01 -12.00
CA LEU A 15 -18.39 15.62 -11.74
C LEU A 15 -17.30 14.88 -10.95
N VAL A 16 -16.03 15.08 -11.31
CA VAL A 16 -14.89 14.48 -10.58
C VAL A 16 -14.79 15.04 -9.17
N ALA A 17 -14.91 16.36 -9.00
CA ALA A 17 -14.90 16.97 -7.67
C ALA A 17 -16.09 16.49 -6.83
N GLY A 18 -17.28 16.43 -7.41
CA GLY A 18 -18.49 15.93 -6.76
C GLY A 18 -18.34 14.47 -6.32
N SER A 19 -17.79 13.61 -7.17
CA SER A 19 -17.58 12.19 -6.82
C SER A 19 -16.59 12.03 -5.67
N LEU A 20 -15.51 12.83 -5.66
CA LEU A 20 -14.53 12.83 -4.57
C LEU A 20 -15.14 13.31 -3.24
N ILE A 21 -15.97 14.36 -3.28
CA ILE A 21 -16.65 14.88 -2.08
C ILE A 21 -17.62 13.83 -1.53
N ILE A 22 -18.44 13.22 -2.39
CA ILE A 22 -19.40 12.19 -1.99
C ILE A 22 -18.66 10.98 -1.40
N ALA A 23 -17.57 10.54 -2.03
CA ALA A 23 -16.76 9.46 -1.50
C ALA A 23 -16.20 9.81 -0.11
N HIS A 24 -15.67 11.02 0.07
CA HIS A 24 -15.14 11.47 1.36
C HIS A 24 -16.23 11.49 2.45
N LEU A 25 -17.42 12.01 2.14
CA LEU A 25 -18.55 12.02 3.05
C LEU A 25 -19.01 10.60 3.42
N ALA A 26 -18.96 9.65 2.47
CA ALA A 26 -19.31 8.26 2.72
C ALA A 26 -18.31 7.59 3.69
N PHE A 27 -17.01 7.79 3.48
CA PHE A 27 -15.97 7.31 4.40
C PHE A 27 -16.07 7.94 5.79
N TRP A 28 -16.52 9.19 5.88
CA TRP A 28 -16.74 9.86 7.16
C TRP A 28 -17.99 9.33 7.88
N SER A 29 -19.08 9.07 7.16
CA SER A 29 -20.37 8.67 7.74
C SER A 29 -20.39 7.21 8.20
N LEU A 30 -19.69 6.32 7.49
CA LEU A 30 -19.70 4.87 7.73
C LEU A 30 -18.27 4.30 7.78
N PRO A 31 -17.42 4.78 8.71
CA PRO A 31 -16.00 4.45 8.71
C PRO A 31 -15.75 2.95 8.83
N ASP A 32 -16.49 2.25 9.70
CA ASP A 32 -16.27 0.82 9.95
C ASP A 32 -16.56 -0.05 8.71
N VAL A 33 -17.59 0.32 7.94
CA VAL A 33 -17.96 -0.41 6.71
C VAL A 33 -16.92 -0.17 5.62
N PHE A 34 -16.61 1.09 5.34
CA PHE A 34 -15.70 1.43 4.25
C PHE A 34 -14.24 1.06 4.54
N GLN A 35 -13.79 1.13 5.79
CA GLN A 35 -12.47 0.64 6.18
C GLN A 35 -12.36 -0.88 6.00
N THR A 36 -13.38 -1.63 6.44
CA THR A 36 -13.42 -3.09 6.26
C THR A 36 -13.42 -3.46 4.79
N TRP A 37 -14.23 -2.80 3.97
CA TRP A 37 -14.27 -3.03 2.53
C TRP A 37 -12.92 -2.68 1.87
N ASN A 38 -12.30 -1.57 2.26
CA ASN A 38 -10.98 -1.20 1.76
C ASN A 38 -9.92 -2.26 2.10
N ALA A 39 -9.92 -2.77 3.34
CA ALA A 39 -9.03 -3.87 3.73
C ALA A 39 -9.27 -5.13 2.88
N GLN A 40 -10.54 -5.52 2.70
CA GLN A 40 -10.90 -6.66 1.84
C GLN A 40 -10.50 -6.48 0.38
N VAL A 41 -10.61 -5.25 -0.16
CA VAL A 41 -10.17 -4.92 -1.52
C VAL A 41 -8.66 -5.11 -1.65
N ILE A 42 -7.90 -4.63 -0.67
CA ILE A 42 -6.44 -4.81 -0.63
C ILE A 42 -6.10 -6.30 -0.54
N ASP A 43 -6.75 -7.06 0.32
CA ASP A 43 -6.51 -8.51 0.45
C ASP A 43 -6.80 -9.24 -0.86
N ARG A 44 -7.91 -8.91 -1.53
CA ARG A 44 -8.24 -9.48 -2.85
C ARG A 44 -7.21 -9.10 -3.91
N LEU A 45 -6.67 -7.89 -3.87
CA LEU A 45 -5.60 -7.47 -4.77
C LEU A 45 -4.32 -8.27 -4.52
N PHE A 46 -3.98 -8.56 -3.25
CA PHE A 46 -2.86 -9.43 -2.91
C PHE A 46 -3.08 -10.87 -3.38
N MET A 47 -4.30 -11.42 -3.23
CA MET A 47 -4.64 -12.74 -3.77
C MET A 47 -4.56 -12.78 -5.31
N LEU A 48 -5.06 -11.74 -5.98
CA LEU A 48 -4.95 -11.62 -7.44
C LEU A 48 -3.49 -11.59 -7.88
N ARG A 49 -2.66 -10.79 -7.18
CA ARG A 49 -1.23 -10.68 -7.43
C ARG A 49 -0.51 -12.00 -7.22
N SER A 50 -0.85 -12.77 -6.18
CA SER A 50 -0.21 -14.06 -5.89
C SER A 50 -0.66 -15.18 -6.83
N ALA A 51 -1.90 -15.13 -7.32
CA ALA A 51 -2.45 -16.10 -8.27
C ALA A 51 -1.82 -16.00 -9.68
N SER A 52 -1.46 -14.80 -10.12
CA SER A 52 -0.81 -14.60 -11.42
C SER A 52 0.70 -14.84 -11.35
N ARG A 53 1.22 -15.81 -12.12
CA ARG A 53 2.66 -16.09 -12.20
C ARG A 53 3.47 -14.86 -12.66
N HIS A 54 2.88 -13.96 -13.44
CA HIS A 54 3.54 -12.72 -13.91
C HIS A 54 3.55 -11.60 -12.87
N LEU A 55 2.56 -11.55 -11.98
CA LEU A 55 2.45 -10.51 -10.95
C LEU A 55 3.01 -10.97 -9.60
N ARG A 56 3.19 -12.30 -9.43
CA ARG A 56 3.76 -12.89 -8.23
C ARG A 56 5.22 -12.44 -8.10
N PRO A 57 5.58 -11.76 -7.01
CA PRO A 57 6.99 -11.49 -6.74
C PRO A 57 7.74 -12.82 -6.60
N LYS A 58 8.99 -12.84 -7.06
CA LYS A 58 9.87 -14.00 -6.94
C LYS A 58 10.29 -14.12 -5.47
N TYR A 59 9.52 -14.88 -4.69
CA TYR A 59 9.91 -15.28 -3.34
C TYR A 59 10.89 -16.43 -3.42
N ASP A 60 11.91 -16.38 -2.56
CA ASP A 60 12.72 -17.53 -2.22
C ASP A 60 11.93 -18.37 -1.20
N ASP A 61 11.98 -19.70 -1.29
CA ASP A 61 11.33 -20.59 -0.32
C ASP A 61 12.11 -20.62 1.02
N THR A 62 13.25 -19.93 1.06
CA THR A 62 14.11 -19.80 2.25
C THR A 62 13.45 -18.90 3.31
N VAL A 63 13.18 -19.48 4.48
CA VAL A 63 12.70 -18.73 5.65
C VAL A 63 13.89 -18.34 6.52
N VAL A 64 14.21 -17.05 6.58
CA VAL A 64 15.27 -16.52 7.45
C VAL A 64 14.66 -15.96 8.73
N HIS A 65 14.97 -16.59 9.86
CA HIS A 65 14.65 -16.03 11.17
C HIS A 65 15.78 -15.08 11.63
N VAL A 66 15.47 -13.79 11.74
CA VAL A 66 16.41 -12.78 12.26
C VAL A 66 15.99 -12.42 13.68
N ASP A 67 16.79 -12.85 14.66
CA ASP A 67 16.54 -12.54 16.06
C ASP A 67 16.88 -11.07 16.38
N LEU A 68 15.94 -10.40 17.06
CA LEU A 68 16.00 -8.99 17.41
C LEU A 68 15.96 -8.85 18.92
N THR A 69 17.15 -8.87 19.52
CA THR A 69 17.32 -8.68 20.96
C THR A 69 17.45 -7.20 21.34
N ASP A 70 17.24 -6.89 22.62
CA ASP A 70 17.46 -5.54 23.18
C ASP A 70 18.90 -5.05 22.92
N THR A 71 19.87 -5.97 22.90
CA THR A 71 21.26 -5.65 22.58
C THR A 71 21.41 -5.22 21.12
N SER A 72 20.72 -5.90 20.19
CA SER A 72 20.69 -5.52 18.77
C SER A 72 20.06 -4.14 18.56
N LEU A 73 18.94 -3.86 19.23
CA LEU A 73 18.27 -2.56 19.18
C LEU A 73 19.14 -1.43 19.76
N LYS A 74 19.80 -1.69 20.89
CA LYS A 74 20.76 -0.76 21.50
C LYS A 74 21.95 -0.45 20.59
N ARG A 75 22.50 -1.47 19.91
CA ARG A 75 23.59 -1.30 18.93
C ARG A 75 23.14 -0.50 17.70
N LEU A 76 21.89 -0.66 17.27
CA LEU A 76 21.27 0.14 16.22
C LEU A 76 20.91 1.56 16.67
N LYS A 77 21.05 1.89 17.96
CA LYS A 77 20.63 3.16 18.58
C LYS A 77 19.16 3.47 18.27
N ARG A 78 18.31 2.46 18.39
CA ARG A 78 16.87 2.51 18.12
C ARG A 78 16.11 1.76 19.20
N ILE A 79 14.93 2.27 19.53
CA ILE A 79 14.01 1.61 20.47
C ILE A 79 13.08 0.64 19.72
N TYR A 80 12.84 0.91 18.44
CA TYR A 80 12.01 0.11 17.56
C TYR A 80 12.59 0.08 16.14
N LEU A 81 12.30 -0.99 15.40
CA LEU A 81 12.53 -1.03 13.97
C LEU A 81 11.47 -0.21 13.25
N ASN A 82 11.91 0.66 12.35
CA ASN A 82 11.02 1.37 11.45
C ASN A 82 10.93 0.65 10.10
N ARG A 83 9.94 1.01 9.28
CA ARG A 83 9.76 0.40 7.94
C ARG A 83 11.00 0.50 7.05
N GLY A 84 11.78 1.60 7.17
CA GLY A 84 13.03 1.76 6.42
C GLY A 84 14.08 0.71 6.79
N LEU A 85 14.21 0.39 8.08
CA LEU A 85 15.13 -0.65 8.55
C LEU A 85 14.67 -2.05 8.11
N HIS A 86 13.37 -2.34 8.10
CA HIS A 86 12.85 -3.58 7.52
C HIS A 86 13.16 -3.70 6.03
N ALA A 87 12.94 -2.63 5.25
CA ALA A 87 13.27 -2.63 3.83
C ALA A 87 14.77 -2.86 3.58
N ARG A 88 15.63 -2.22 4.39
CA ARG A 88 17.09 -2.41 4.32
C ARG A 88 17.51 -3.82 4.71
N LEU A 89 16.89 -4.41 5.72
CA LEU A 89 17.12 -5.80 6.13
C LEU A 89 16.78 -6.76 5.00
N ILE A 90 15.60 -6.62 4.38
CA ILE A 90 15.18 -7.45 3.24
C ILE A 90 16.15 -7.30 2.06
N SER A 91 16.58 -6.07 1.76
CA SER A 91 17.56 -5.81 0.70
C SER A 91 18.92 -6.46 0.99
N ASN A 92 19.38 -6.42 2.25
CA ASN A 92 20.65 -7.02 2.65
C ASN A 92 20.57 -8.56 2.56
N LEU A 93 19.50 -9.18 3.06
CA LEU A 93 19.29 -10.63 2.97
C LEU A 93 19.25 -11.09 1.51
N SER A 94 18.49 -10.38 0.68
CA SER A 94 18.46 -10.62 -0.76
C SER A 94 19.84 -10.51 -1.42
N SER A 95 20.67 -9.54 -1.01
CA SER A 95 22.05 -9.41 -1.51
C SER A 95 22.98 -10.55 -1.06
N MET A 96 22.68 -11.14 0.10
CA MET A 96 23.38 -12.31 0.64
C MET A 96 22.90 -13.62 -0.01
N LYS A 97 21.88 -13.57 -0.88
CA LYS A 97 21.23 -14.71 -1.54
C LYS A 97 20.66 -15.73 -0.52
N VAL A 98 20.05 -15.18 0.53
CA VAL A 98 19.33 -15.93 1.58
C VAL A 98 17.89 -15.47 1.63
#